data_AF-A1SCI0-F1
#
_entry.id   AF-A1SCI0-F1
#
_cell.length_a   1.000
_cell.length_b   1.000
_cell.length_c   1.000
_cell.angle_alpha   90.00
_cell.angle_beta   90.00
_cell.angle_gamma   90.00
#
_symmetry.space_group_name_H-M   'P 1'
#
loop_
_entity.id
_entity.type
_entity.pdbx_description
1 polymer ?
#
loop_
_entity_poly.entity_id
_entity_poly.type
_entity_poly.pdbx_seq_one_letter_code
_entity_poly.pdbx_strand_id
1 'polypeptide(L)'
;MGKATQAQAGRDRARDARLKAARERRLKLDPDQLARERRIDEASVDVEVAWEQRAQAEQAVTDAEIAAAAAIERLMAEKLAIKDVVQLTGLDQATVRRLRQVETDTGDDSDDGTVRDAGGAAEAAGVQVA
;
A
#
# COMPACT_ATOMS: atom_id res chain seq x y z
N MET A 1 28.29 36.11 -61.30
CA MET A 1 27.70 35.09 -60.40
C MET A 1 26.84 35.81 -59.36
N GLY A 2 25.57 35.46 -59.28
CA GLY A 2 24.50 36.40 -58.88
C GLY A 2 24.09 36.38 -57.41
N LYS A 3 23.79 37.55 -56.86
CA LYS A 3 23.29 37.81 -55.49
C LYS A 3 22.17 36.86 -55.03
N ALA A 4 21.36 36.34 -55.96
CA ALA A 4 20.30 35.38 -55.69
C ALA A 4 20.82 34.03 -55.13
N THR A 5 21.96 33.53 -55.62
CA THR A 5 22.54 32.27 -55.12
C THR A 5 23.15 32.45 -53.73
N GLN A 6 23.71 33.63 -53.44
CA GLN A 6 24.24 33.97 -52.12
C GLN A 6 23.12 34.14 -51.07
N ALA A 7 22.00 34.77 -51.46
CA ALA A 7 20.81 34.87 -50.61
C ALA A 7 20.18 33.49 -50.34
N GLN A 8 20.12 32.62 -51.34
CA GLN A 8 19.64 31.25 -51.17
C GLN A 8 20.53 30.44 -50.22
N ALA A 9 21.85 30.48 -50.41
CA ALA A 9 22.79 29.81 -49.52
C ALA A 9 22.73 30.31 -48.06
N GLY A 10 22.39 31.59 -47.84
CA GLY A 10 22.15 32.13 -46.50
C GLY A 10 20.86 31.60 -45.87
N ARG A 11 19.78 31.48 -46.65
CA ARG A 11 18.51 30.88 -46.19
C ARG A 11 18.67 29.41 -45.84
N ASP A 12 19.40 28.66 -46.64
CA ASP A 12 19.63 27.23 -46.41
C ASP A 12 20.45 27.01 -45.13
N ARG A 13 21.52 27.78 -44.91
CA ARG A 13 22.29 27.76 -43.65
C ARG A 13 21.45 28.13 -42.43
N ALA A 14 20.56 29.12 -42.55
CA ALA A 14 19.67 29.50 -41.45
C ALA A 14 18.65 28.40 -41.12
N ARG A 15 18.13 27.71 -42.15
CA ARG A 15 17.25 26.56 -41.98
C ARG A 15 17.97 25.40 -41.30
N ASP A 16 19.18 25.08 -41.73
CA ASP A 16 19.97 23.99 -41.16
C ASP A 16 20.35 24.27 -39.70
N ALA A 17 20.69 25.52 -39.35
CA ALA A 17 20.94 25.93 -37.97
C ALA A 17 19.70 25.74 -37.08
N ARG A 18 18.50 26.09 -37.58
CA ARG A 18 17.23 25.89 -36.84
C ARG A 18 16.92 24.41 -36.66
N LEU A 19 17.13 23.59 -37.70
CA LEU A 19 16.93 22.14 -37.63
C LEU A 19 17.89 21.48 -36.64
N LYS A 20 19.17 21.89 -36.65
CA LYS A 20 20.17 21.43 -35.68
C LYS A 20 19.76 21.78 -34.25
N ALA A 21 19.39 23.03 -33.98
CA ALA A 21 18.95 23.46 -32.65
C ALA A 21 17.68 22.71 -32.18
N ALA A 22 16.73 22.44 -33.09
CA ALA A 22 15.53 21.66 -32.75
C ALA A 22 15.89 20.21 -32.37
N ARG A 23 16.82 19.58 -33.09
CA ARG A 23 17.32 18.23 -32.78
C ARG A 23 18.06 18.20 -31.44
N GLU A 24 18.92 19.17 -31.16
CA GLU A 24 19.63 19.27 -29.88
C GLU A 24 18.67 19.49 -28.70
N ARG A 25 17.63 20.30 -28.87
CA ARG A 25 16.58 20.45 -27.85
C ARG A 25 15.84 19.14 -27.61
N ARG A 26 15.47 18.41 -28.66
CA ARG A 26 14.82 17.09 -28.52
C ARG A 26 15.73 16.09 -27.80
N LEU A 27 17.00 16.01 -28.22
CA LEU A 27 17.98 15.11 -27.62
C LEU A 27 18.27 15.43 -26.15
N LYS A 28 18.08 16.67 -25.68
CA LYS A 28 18.19 17.02 -24.26
C LYS A 28 16.92 16.73 -23.48
N LEU A 29 15.74 16.90 -24.10
CA LEU A 29 14.47 16.54 -23.47
C LEU A 29 14.36 15.04 -23.21
N ASP A 30 14.84 14.19 -24.12
CA ASP A 30 14.80 12.72 -23.95
C ASP A 30 15.49 12.23 -22.64
N PRO A 31 16.76 12.58 -22.33
CA PRO A 31 17.42 12.18 -21.09
C PRO A 31 16.82 12.86 -19.85
N ASP A 32 16.36 14.12 -19.95
CA ASP A 32 15.68 14.79 -18.85
C ASP A 32 14.34 14.11 -18.51
N GLN A 33 13.61 13.67 -19.54
CA GLN A 33 12.38 12.87 -19.39
C GLN A 33 12.67 11.53 -18.74
N LEU A 34 13.68 10.79 -19.21
CA LEU A 34 14.08 9.52 -18.60
C LEU A 34 14.53 9.68 -17.14
N ALA A 35 15.26 10.75 -16.83
CA ALA A 35 15.67 11.04 -15.44
C ALA A 35 14.46 11.41 -14.56
N ARG A 36 13.44 12.05 -15.12
CA ARG A 36 12.19 12.31 -14.42
C ARG A 36 11.40 11.01 -14.20
N GLU A 37 11.26 10.17 -15.22
CA GLU A 37 10.56 8.88 -15.14
C GLU A 37 11.21 7.98 -14.08
N ARG A 38 12.54 7.84 -14.09
CA ARG A 38 13.25 7.07 -13.05
C ARG A 38 12.98 7.55 -11.64
N ARG A 39 12.98 8.86 -11.41
CA ARG A 39 12.67 9.43 -10.08
C ARG A 39 11.21 9.19 -9.69
N ILE A 40 10.30 9.17 -10.66
CA ILE A 40 8.89 8.85 -10.41
C ILE A 40 8.74 7.38 -10.06
N ASP A 41 9.38 6.48 -10.80
CA ASP A 41 9.34 5.04 -10.55
C ASP A 41 9.92 4.72 -9.16
N GLU A 42 11.08 5.29 -8.83
CA GLU A 42 11.72 5.16 -7.51
C GLU A 42 10.81 5.67 -6.39
N ALA A 43 10.27 6.88 -6.52
CA ALA A 43 9.35 7.43 -5.52
C ALA A 43 8.06 6.62 -5.40
N SER A 44 7.58 6.00 -6.49
CA SER A 44 6.40 5.15 -6.46
C SER A 44 6.66 3.88 -5.67
N VAL A 45 7.83 3.25 -5.87
CA VAL A 45 8.25 2.08 -5.08
C VAL A 45 8.42 2.44 -3.61
N ASP A 46 9.03 3.58 -3.31
CA ASP A 46 9.23 4.03 -1.93
C ASP A 46 7.90 4.23 -1.18
N VAL A 47 6.87 4.75 -1.87
CA VAL A 47 5.52 4.88 -1.31
C VAL A 47 4.94 3.51 -0.97
N GLU A 48 4.97 2.56 -1.90
CA GLU A 48 4.43 1.21 -1.66
C GLU A 48 5.15 0.52 -0.48
N VAL A 49 6.48 0.60 -0.43
CA VAL A 49 7.28 0.06 0.68
C VAL A 49 6.91 0.72 2.01
N ALA A 50 6.77 2.05 2.04
CA ALA A 50 6.39 2.76 3.26
C ALA A 50 4.97 2.38 3.72
N TRP A 51 4.05 2.12 2.79
CA TRP A 51 2.70 1.66 3.10
C TRP A 51 2.66 0.22 3.63
N GLU A 52 3.46 -0.69 3.05
CA GLU A 52 3.62 -2.04 3.61
C GLU A 52 4.20 -2.01 5.02
N GLN A 53 5.24 -1.20 5.25
CA GLN A 53 5.82 -1.01 6.58
C GLN A 53 4.81 -0.44 7.57
N ARG A 54 3.98 0.50 7.15
CA ARG A 54 2.88 1.04 7.96
C ARG A 54 1.89 -0.06 8.33
N ALA A 55 1.46 -0.87 7.37
CA ALA A 55 0.54 -1.97 7.62
C ALA A 55 1.13 -3.02 8.59
N GLN A 56 2.42 -3.35 8.45
CA GLN A 56 3.12 -4.24 9.38
C GLN A 56 3.21 -3.62 10.79
N ALA A 57 3.49 -2.33 10.89
CA ALA A 57 3.52 -1.64 12.18
C ALA A 57 2.13 -1.60 12.84
N GLU A 58 1.07 -1.39 12.07
CA GLU A 58 -0.31 -1.47 12.58
C GLU A 58 -0.64 -2.87 13.10
N GLN A 59 -0.27 -3.91 12.37
CA GLN A 59 -0.46 -5.28 12.83
C GLN A 59 0.33 -5.56 14.12
N ALA A 60 1.58 -5.12 14.19
CA ALA A 60 2.41 -5.29 15.39
C ALA A 60 1.83 -4.55 16.61
N VAL A 61 1.19 -3.39 16.42
CA VAL A 61 0.46 -2.70 17.48
C VAL A 61 -0.73 -3.53 17.95
N THR A 62 -1.54 -4.04 17.01
CA THR A 62 -2.68 -4.91 17.34
C THR A 62 -2.23 -6.14 18.14
N ASP A 63 -1.18 -6.83 17.68
CA ASP A 63 -0.64 -8.01 18.35
C ASP A 63 -0.14 -7.68 19.77
N ALA A 64 0.53 -6.53 19.93
CA ALA A 64 0.98 -6.05 21.23
C ALA A 64 -0.19 -5.70 22.16
N GLU A 65 -1.27 -5.10 21.65
CA GLU A 65 -2.47 -4.81 22.42
C GLU A 65 -3.19 -6.09 22.88
N ILE A 66 -3.30 -7.10 22.01
CA ILE A 66 -3.86 -8.42 22.37
C ILE A 66 -3.01 -9.08 23.46
N ALA A 67 -1.69 -9.08 23.32
CA ALA A 67 -0.80 -9.65 24.33
C ALA A 67 -0.89 -8.90 25.67
N ALA A 68 -1.06 -7.58 25.64
CA ALA A 68 -1.26 -6.77 26.83
C ALA A 68 -2.62 -7.04 27.49
N ALA A 69 -3.69 -7.20 26.71
CA ALA A 69 -5.01 -7.58 27.20
C ALA A 69 -4.95 -8.93 27.94
N ALA A 70 -4.35 -9.95 27.33
CA ALA A 70 -4.18 -11.27 27.95
C ALA A 70 -3.33 -11.24 29.23
N ALA A 71 -2.35 -10.33 29.31
CA ALA A 71 -1.60 -10.11 30.54
C ALA A 71 -2.44 -9.44 31.63
N ILE A 72 -3.26 -8.44 31.28
CA ILE A 72 -4.19 -7.77 32.20
C ILE A 72 -5.23 -8.77 32.73
N GLU A 73 -5.77 -9.65 31.87
CA GLU A 73 -6.71 -10.69 32.29
C GLU A 73 -6.09 -11.62 33.34
N ARG A 74 -4.86 -12.08 33.13
CA ARG A 74 -4.12 -12.88 34.11
C ARG A 74 -3.92 -12.16 35.43
N LEU A 75 -3.63 -10.85 35.42
CA LEU A 75 -3.54 -10.06 36.65
C LEU A 75 -4.90 -9.96 37.38
N MET A 76 -5.99 -9.82 36.63
CA MET A 76 -7.34 -9.78 37.22
C MET A 76 -7.78 -11.13 37.78
N ALA A 77 -7.33 -12.24 37.19
CA ALA A 77 -7.59 -13.59 37.72
C ALA A 77 -6.99 -13.78 39.12
N GLU A 78 -5.90 -13.07 39.44
CA GLU A 78 -5.30 -13.01 40.78
C GLU A 78 -6.05 -12.06 41.75
N LYS A 79 -7.26 -11.62 41.39
CA LYS A 79 -8.15 -10.75 42.17
C LYS A 79 -7.60 -9.34 42.44
N LEU A 80 -6.69 -8.84 41.61
CA LEU A 80 -6.22 -7.46 41.68
C LEU A 80 -7.34 -6.48 41.25
N ALA A 81 -7.45 -5.37 41.96
CA ALA A 81 -8.31 -4.28 41.53
C ALA A 81 -7.67 -3.50 40.36
N ILE A 82 -8.50 -2.89 39.51
CA ILE A 82 -8.04 -2.10 38.35
C ILE A 82 -7.04 -1.01 38.77
N LYS A 83 -7.24 -0.40 39.94
CA LYS A 83 -6.32 0.62 40.47
C LYS A 83 -4.92 0.06 40.68
N ASP A 84 -4.81 -1.17 41.18
CA ASP A 84 -3.52 -1.81 41.46
C ASP A 84 -2.84 -2.24 40.16
N VAL A 85 -3.62 -2.72 39.18
CA VAL A 85 -3.13 -3.01 37.83
C VAL A 85 -2.56 -1.75 37.15
N VAL A 86 -3.26 -0.62 37.24
CA VAL A 86 -2.78 0.69 36.76
C VAL A 86 -1.45 1.07 37.43
N GLN A 87 -1.33 0.89 38.74
CA GLN A 87 -0.08 1.18 39.46
C GLN A 87 1.08 0.26 39.07
N LEU A 88 0.83 -1.03 38.86
CA LEU A 88 1.87 -2.01 38.50
C LEU A 88 2.36 -1.86 37.05
N THR A 89 1.46 -1.54 36.13
CA THR A 89 1.76 -1.46 34.69
C THR A 89 2.17 -0.08 34.23
N GLY A 90 1.82 0.97 34.98
CA GLY A 90 2.00 2.36 34.59
C GLY A 90 1.04 2.82 33.48
N LEU A 91 0.11 1.97 33.04
CA LEU A 91 -0.93 2.32 32.07
C LEU A 91 -2.02 3.14 32.74
N ASP A 92 -2.62 4.07 32.00
CA ASP A 92 -3.76 4.82 32.51
C ASP A 92 -5.02 3.93 32.60
N GLN A 93 -5.98 4.36 33.44
CA GLN A 93 -7.19 3.58 33.70
C GLN A 93 -8.07 3.40 32.45
N ALA A 94 -8.10 4.36 31.53
CA ALA A 94 -8.88 4.26 30.30
C ALA A 94 -8.28 3.22 29.35
N THR A 95 -6.96 3.19 29.23
CA THR A 95 -6.22 2.19 28.45
C THR A 95 -6.44 0.78 29.01
N VAL A 96 -6.33 0.58 30.33
CA VAL A 96 -6.62 -0.73 30.95
C VAL A 96 -8.07 -1.19 30.68
N ARG A 97 -9.04 -0.26 30.72
CA ARG A 97 -10.45 -0.58 30.40
C ARG A 97 -10.65 -0.92 28.93
N ARG A 98 -10.00 -0.19 28.02
CA ARG A 98 -10.04 -0.46 26.57
C ARG A 98 -9.46 -1.84 26.26
N LEU A 99 -8.28 -2.15 26.79
CA LEU A 99 -7.61 -3.43 26.55
C LEU A 99 -8.45 -4.62 27.00
N ARG A 100 -9.24 -4.47 28.08
CA ARG A 100 -10.18 -5.52 28.51
C ARG A 100 -11.32 -5.78 27.51
N GLN A 101 -11.64 -4.82 26.66
CA GLN A 101 -12.69 -4.97 25.63
C GLN A 101 -12.15 -5.59 24.34
N VAL A 102 -10.83 -5.59 24.14
CA VAL A 102 -10.20 -6.13 22.93
C VAL A 102 -10.46 -7.63 22.79
N GLU A 103 -10.38 -8.41 23.88
CA GLU A 103 -10.66 -9.84 23.82
C GLU A 103 -12.14 -10.17 23.61
N THR A 104 -13.06 -9.30 24.06
CA THR A 104 -14.50 -9.51 23.83
C THR A 104 -14.92 -9.26 22.39
N ASP A 105 -14.23 -8.36 21.67
CA ASP A 105 -14.54 -8.06 20.27
C ASP A 105 -13.88 -9.06 19.29
N THR A 106 -12.78 -9.70 19.69
CA THR A 106 -12.06 -10.66 18.83
C THR A 106 -12.64 -12.10 18.91
N GLY A 107 -13.58 -12.34 19.84
CA GLY A 107 -14.16 -13.66 20.12
C GLY A 107 -15.50 -13.99 19.43
N ASP A 108 -16.07 -13.07 18.64
CA ASP A 108 -17.44 -13.20 18.09
C ASP A 108 -17.51 -13.55 16.58
N ASP A 109 -16.37 -13.71 15.90
CA ASP A 109 -16.30 -14.03 14.45
C ASP A 109 -16.10 -15.53 14.13
N SER A 110 -16.49 -16.43 15.04
CA SER A 110 -16.32 -17.90 14.86
C SER A 110 -17.61 -18.72 14.98
N ASP A 111 -18.79 -18.11 14.85
CA ASP A 111 -20.06 -18.85 14.80
C ASP A 111 -20.95 -18.37 13.64
N ASP A 112 -20.77 -18.93 12.43
CA ASP A 112 -21.88 -19.30 11.55
C ASP A 112 -21.39 -20.14 10.35
N GLY A 113 -22.07 -21.25 10.05
CA GLY A 113 -21.89 -21.94 8.77
C GLY A 113 -21.92 -23.46 8.77
N THR A 114 -22.42 -24.13 9.80
CA THR A 114 -22.86 -25.53 9.64
C THR A 114 -24.06 -25.59 8.69
N VAL A 115 -23.83 -25.86 7.40
CA VAL A 115 -24.87 -26.36 6.50
C VAL A 115 -24.59 -27.82 6.18
N ARG A 116 -25.55 -28.64 6.59
CA ARG A 116 -25.57 -30.09 6.50
C ARG A 116 -25.51 -30.59 5.05
N ASP A 117 -24.71 -31.64 4.92
CA ASP A 117 -24.91 -32.81 4.06
C ASP A 117 -26.33 -32.99 3.50
N ALA A 118 -26.42 -33.04 2.17
CA ALA A 118 -27.41 -33.82 1.45
C ALA A 118 -26.70 -34.45 0.24
N GLY A 119 -26.23 -35.68 0.43
CA GLY A 119 -25.61 -36.48 -0.61
C GLY A 119 -26.53 -36.85 -1.78
N GLY A 120 -25.87 -37.06 -2.92
CA GLY A 120 -26.17 -38.14 -3.86
C GLY A 120 -27.31 -37.94 -4.86
N ALA A 121 -26.97 -37.81 -6.14
CA ALA A 121 -27.43 -38.74 -7.18
C ALA A 121 -26.75 -38.43 -8.52
N ALA A 122 -26.36 -39.51 -9.19
CA ALA A 122 -25.76 -39.53 -10.51
C ALA A 122 -26.79 -39.26 -11.64
N GLU A 123 -26.22 -38.97 -12.80
CA GLU A 123 -26.68 -39.29 -14.15
C GLU A 123 -27.67 -38.38 -14.92
N ALA A 124 -27.20 -38.04 -16.12
CA ALA A 124 -27.89 -38.11 -17.42
C ALA A 124 -28.31 -36.80 -18.14
N ALA A 125 -27.68 -36.64 -19.32
CA ALA A 125 -28.24 -36.28 -20.63
C ALA A 125 -28.48 -34.80 -21.03
N GLY A 126 -27.97 -34.47 -22.23
CA GLY A 126 -28.41 -33.39 -23.14
C GLY A 126 -27.37 -32.27 -23.36
N VAL A 127 -26.60 -32.18 -24.46
CA VAL A 127 -27.00 -31.79 -25.85
C VAL A 127 -27.87 -30.52 -25.79
N GLN A 128 -27.58 -29.35 -26.36
CA GLN A 128 -26.88 -28.91 -27.59
C GLN A 128 -26.63 -27.38 -27.45
N VAL A 129 -25.59 -26.82 -28.08
CA VAL A 129 -25.54 -25.37 -28.39
C VAL A 129 -25.56 -25.23 -29.91
N ALA A 130 -26.49 -24.40 -30.37
CA ALA A 130 -26.76 -24.05 -31.77
C ALA A 130 -25.70 -23.10 -32.34
#